data_AF-A0A6P6RRK8-F1
#
_entry.id   AF-A0A6P6RRK8-F1
#
_cell.length_a   1.000
_cell.length_b   1.000
_cell.length_c   1.000
_cell.angle_alpha   90.00
_cell.angle_beta   90.00
_cell.angle_gamma   90.00
#
_symmetry.space_group_name_H-M   'P 1'
#
loop_
_entity.id
_entity.type
_entity.pdbx_description
1 polymer ?
#
loop_
_entity_poly.entity_id
_entity_poly.type
_entity_poly.pdbx_seq_one_letter_code
_entity_poly.pdbx_strand_id
1 'polypeptide(L)'
;MSAASADSANGPHPTGGPQSLVSVRNGVQPEDPQCPASACPEVYLTDRLPHAILLDALPYVDPLPAEQQQQVQQLLQQEMAAIAQEAGGPSCIPDYLKDLPFPQLPLLDDMECMLGKEMARKAKGDPIPELDMSKYTAFSVPSGAKASDPKAWESAVSQCQQLLQHAATAHINLELMNSHAAASWQRHLTNLTQAKDRMTGLAKRRAEEANSICKIRKMQQVEAAGTLKQLEQTAQEYKTNNASIIEALGPLSAEVLDLKGKCRIRGILPEYAEEDEFDLDAWHEAAGTTS
;
A
#
# COMPACT_ATOMS: atom_id res chain seq x y z
N MET A 1 -57.54 26.17 -40.12
CA MET A 1 -57.81 24.82 -40.65
C MET A 1 -56.80 23.88 -40.01
N SER A 2 -57.30 22.82 -39.35
CA SER A 2 -56.59 21.65 -38.79
C SER A 2 -55.51 21.92 -37.72
N ALA A 3 -55.65 21.61 -36.43
CA ALA A 3 -56.06 20.40 -35.68
C ALA A 3 -54.96 19.33 -35.51
N ALA A 4 -54.85 18.85 -34.25
CA ALA A 4 -54.15 17.67 -33.71
C ALA A 4 -52.63 17.76 -33.49
N SER A 5 -51.99 17.18 -32.47
CA SER A 5 -52.35 16.55 -31.19
C SER A 5 -51.01 16.30 -30.45
N ALA A 6 -51.06 16.17 -29.12
CA ALA A 6 -49.95 15.76 -28.26
C ALA A 6 -49.48 14.33 -28.53
N ASP A 7 -48.21 14.00 -28.25
CA ASP A 7 -47.88 12.97 -27.24
C ASP A 7 -46.40 12.97 -26.83
N SER A 8 -46.16 12.66 -25.56
CA SER A 8 -44.87 12.44 -24.92
C SER A 8 -44.48 10.97 -25.04
N ALA A 9 -43.20 10.66 -25.31
CA ALA A 9 -42.63 9.38 -24.90
C ALA A 9 -41.10 9.45 -24.78
N ASN A 10 -40.65 9.29 -23.54
CA ASN A 10 -39.30 8.91 -23.14
C ASN A 10 -38.80 7.71 -23.95
N GLY A 11 -37.55 7.80 -24.44
CA GLY A 11 -36.79 6.69 -24.99
C GLY A 11 -35.33 6.77 -24.50
N PRO A 12 -34.67 5.62 -24.22
CA PRO A 12 -33.65 5.52 -23.18
C PRO A 12 -32.26 6.01 -23.61
N HIS A 13 -31.53 6.54 -22.62
CA HIS A 13 -30.10 6.80 -22.66
C HIS A 13 -29.31 5.52 -23.02
N PRO A 14 -28.28 5.62 -23.89
CA PRO A 14 -27.40 4.49 -24.13
C PRO A 14 -26.64 4.13 -22.86
N THR A 15 -26.81 2.88 -22.45
CA THR A 15 -26.11 2.19 -21.37
C THR A 15 -24.60 2.31 -21.56
N GLY A 16 -23.94 3.03 -20.65
CA GLY A 16 -22.49 3.03 -20.52
C GLY A 16 -22.01 1.66 -20.09
N GLY A 17 -21.53 0.85 -21.04
CA GLY A 17 -20.77 -0.36 -20.74
C GLY A 17 -19.49 -0.03 -19.97
N PRO A 18 -18.87 -1.02 -19.31
CA PRO A 18 -17.64 -0.81 -18.56
C PRO A 18 -16.59 -0.24 -19.50
N GLN A 19 -16.07 0.95 -19.15
CA GLN A 19 -15.04 1.59 -19.94
C GLN A 19 -13.86 0.64 -20.08
N SER A 20 -13.61 0.23 -21.31
CA SER A 20 -12.43 -0.51 -21.72
C SER A 20 -11.20 0.23 -21.21
N LEU A 21 -10.51 -0.39 -20.25
CA LEU A 21 -9.21 0.02 -19.75
C LEU A 21 -8.29 0.29 -20.95
N VAL A 22 -7.91 1.56 -21.12
CA VAL A 22 -6.95 1.99 -22.14
C VAL A 22 -5.64 1.29 -21.86
N SER A 23 -5.29 0.31 -22.69
CA SER A 23 -4.00 -0.37 -22.63
C SER A 23 -2.93 0.60 -23.15
N VAL A 24 -2.32 1.36 -22.23
CA VAL A 24 -1.12 2.16 -22.53
C VAL A 24 0.05 1.19 -22.67
N ARG A 25 0.22 0.68 -23.88
CA ARG A 25 1.38 -0.10 -24.29
C ARG A 25 2.56 0.85 -24.45
N ASN A 26 3.22 1.21 -23.35
CA ASN A 26 4.51 1.91 -23.42
C ASN A 26 5.60 0.91 -23.83
N GLY A 27 6.28 1.25 -24.94
CA GLY A 27 7.23 0.40 -25.62
C GLY A 27 8.41 0.00 -24.75
N VAL A 28 8.65 -1.31 -24.71
CA VAL A 28 9.90 -1.91 -24.26
C VAL A 28 10.92 -1.77 -25.40
N GLN A 29 12.03 -1.08 -25.15
CA GLN A 29 13.26 -1.19 -25.93
C GLN A 29 14.30 -1.99 -25.12
N PRO A 30 15.28 -2.61 -25.81
CA PRO A 30 15.75 -3.96 -25.48
C PRO A 30 16.67 -4.01 -24.26
N GLU A 31 16.44 -5.04 -23.45
CA GLU A 31 17.17 -5.41 -22.24
C GLU A 31 18.64 -5.80 -22.53
N ASP A 32 19.58 -5.22 -21.76
CA ASP A 32 20.95 -5.71 -21.65
C ASP A 32 20.97 -7.09 -20.95
N PRO A 33 21.70 -8.10 -21.47
CA PRO A 33 21.59 -9.47 -20.98
C PRO A 33 22.58 -9.73 -19.85
N GLN A 34 22.26 -9.33 -18.61
CA GLN A 34 22.89 -9.89 -17.39
C GLN A 34 22.26 -9.36 -16.09
N CYS A 35 21.03 -9.80 -15.82
CA CYS A 35 20.49 -10.00 -14.48
C CYS A 35 19.33 -10.99 -14.65
N PRO A 36 19.26 -12.10 -13.89
CA PRO A 36 18.02 -12.86 -13.83
C PRO A 36 17.01 -11.95 -13.11
N ALA A 37 16.27 -11.18 -13.91
CA ALA A 37 15.10 -10.46 -13.45
C ALA A 37 14.28 -11.45 -12.64
N SER A 38 14.10 -11.16 -11.35
CA SER A 38 13.25 -11.98 -10.50
C SER A 38 11.90 -12.00 -11.18
N ALA A 39 11.52 -13.15 -11.73
CA ALA A 39 10.19 -13.44 -12.19
C ALA A 39 9.27 -13.61 -10.97
N CYS A 40 9.31 -12.65 -10.04
CA CYS A 40 8.22 -12.42 -9.13
C CYS A 40 7.14 -11.79 -10.00
N PRO A 41 6.06 -12.52 -10.33
CA PRO A 41 4.93 -11.87 -10.98
C PRO A 41 4.56 -10.65 -10.14
N GLU A 42 4.36 -9.48 -10.76
CA GLU A 42 3.74 -8.35 -10.08
C GLU A 42 2.32 -8.80 -9.70
N VAL A 43 2.19 -9.40 -8.52
CA VAL A 43 0.90 -9.77 -7.97
C VAL A 43 0.37 -8.52 -7.28
N TYR A 44 -0.47 -7.77 -8.00
CA TYR A 44 -1.22 -6.70 -7.37
C TYR A 44 -2.27 -7.33 -6.47
N LEU A 45 -2.31 -6.91 -5.20
CA LEU A 45 -3.31 -7.38 -4.22
C LEU A 45 -4.75 -7.16 -4.72
N THR A 46 -4.96 -6.17 -5.59
CA THR A 46 -6.24 -5.89 -6.26
C THR A 46 -6.70 -7.00 -7.19
N ASP A 47 -5.78 -7.78 -7.77
CA ASP A 47 -6.13 -8.88 -8.69
C ASP A 47 -6.56 -10.14 -7.92
N ARG A 48 -6.20 -10.24 -6.64
CA ARG A 48 -6.53 -11.39 -5.78
C ARG A 48 -7.68 -11.12 -4.82
N LEU A 49 -8.07 -9.87 -4.62
CA LEU A 49 -9.14 -9.48 -3.71
C LEU A 49 -10.32 -8.94 -4.53
N PRO A 50 -11.34 -9.77 -4.84
CA PRO A 50 -12.53 -9.30 -5.56
C PRO A 50 -13.30 -8.20 -4.81
N HIS A 51 -13.06 -8.07 -3.51
CA HIS A 51 -13.69 -7.07 -2.63
C HIS A 51 -12.89 -5.77 -2.56
N ALA A 52 -11.68 -5.70 -3.13
CA ALA A 52 -10.92 -4.44 -3.20
C ALA A 52 -11.65 -3.39 -4.07
N ILE A 53 -12.50 -3.85 -4.99
CA ILE A 53 -13.38 -3.00 -5.81
C ILE A 53 -14.51 -2.39 -4.98
N LEU A 54 -14.82 -2.97 -3.81
CA LEU A 54 -15.96 -2.55 -2.97
C LEU A 54 -15.59 -1.49 -1.93
N LEU A 55 -14.30 -1.25 -1.69
CA LEU A 55 -13.81 -0.30 -0.71
C LEU A 55 -13.36 0.98 -1.41
N ASP A 56 -14.27 1.94 -1.54
CA ASP A 56 -13.97 3.28 -2.05
C ASP A 56 -13.74 4.25 -0.89
N ALA A 57 -12.54 4.83 -0.84
CA ALA A 57 -12.17 5.88 0.09
C ALA A 57 -11.34 6.92 -0.67
N LEU A 58 -11.58 8.21 -0.39
CA LEU A 58 -10.98 9.34 -1.11
C LEU A 58 -9.98 10.15 -0.24
N PRO A 59 -8.78 9.63 0.08
CA PRO A 59 -7.81 10.31 0.95
C PRO A 59 -7.44 11.76 0.58
N TYR A 60 -7.43 12.13 -0.71
CA TYR A 60 -7.08 13.48 -1.14
C TYR A 60 -8.21 14.49 -0.96
N VAL A 61 -9.45 14.03 -0.81
CA VAL A 61 -10.66 14.84 -0.71
C VAL A 61 -11.15 14.88 0.73
N ASP A 62 -11.10 13.72 1.41
CA ASP A 62 -11.57 13.53 2.77
C ASP A 62 -10.39 13.14 3.70
N PRO A 63 -9.58 14.12 4.14
CA PRO A 63 -8.50 13.86 5.08
C PRO A 63 -9.08 13.66 6.48
N LEU A 64 -8.90 12.46 7.03
CA LEU A 64 -9.36 12.10 8.37
C LEU A 64 -8.65 12.94 9.45
N PRO A 65 -9.36 13.83 10.19
CA PRO A 65 -8.81 14.57 11.32
C PRO A 65 -8.29 13.64 12.43
N ALA A 66 -7.32 14.11 13.22
CA ALA A 66 -6.69 13.31 14.26
C ALA A 66 -7.68 12.79 15.33
N GLU A 67 -8.74 13.55 15.64
CA GLU A 67 -9.79 13.16 16.58
C GLU A 67 -10.59 11.95 16.06
N GLN A 68 -10.97 11.98 14.78
CA GLN A 68 -11.69 10.88 14.13
C GLN A 68 -10.80 9.64 13.99
N GLN A 69 -9.48 9.80 13.80
CA GLN A 69 -8.54 8.67 13.78
C GLN A 69 -8.55 7.90 15.11
N GLN A 70 -8.59 8.60 16.25
CA GLN A 70 -8.66 7.96 17.56
C GLN A 70 -9.98 7.22 17.75
N GLN A 71 -11.10 7.82 17.34
CA GLN A 71 -12.41 7.18 17.39
C GLN A 71 -12.46 5.91 16.52
N VAL A 72 -11.93 5.98 15.29
CA VAL A 72 -11.83 4.82 14.39
C VAL A 72 -10.97 3.72 15.00
N GLN A 73 -9.83 4.06 15.62
CA GLN A 73 -8.99 3.07 16.32
C GLN A 73 -9.71 2.40 17.49
N GLN A 74 -10.49 3.15 18.26
CA GLN A 74 -11.28 2.60 19.37
C GLN A 74 -12.36 1.64 18.86
N LEU A 75 -13.10 2.02 17.81
CA LEU A 75 -14.09 1.14 17.19
C LEU A 75 -13.44 -0.13 16.63
N LEU A 76 -12.30 0.01 15.95
CA LEU A 76 -11.55 -1.13 15.43
C LEU A 76 -11.09 -2.07 16.55
N GLN A 77 -10.65 -1.53 17.69
CA GLN A 77 -10.28 -2.34 18.85
C GLN A 77 -11.48 -3.07 19.46
N GLN A 78 -12.66 -2.43 19.51
CA GLN A 78 -13.89 -3.06 19.97
C GLN A 78 -14.31 -4.21 19.05
N GLU A 79 -14.27 -4.01 17.73
CA GLU A 79 -14.55 -5.06 16.75
C GLU A 79 -13.55 -6.21 16.86
N MET A 80 -12.25 -5.92 16.97
CA MET A 80 -11.23 -6.95 17.21
C MET A 80 -11.50 -7.75 18.49
N ALA A 81 -11.96 -7.09 19.55
CA ALA A 81 -12.31 -7.75 20.80
C ALA A 81 -13.58 -8.62 20.67
N ALA A 82 -14.59 -8.14 19.94
CA ALA A 82 -15.80 -8.90 19.66
C ALA A 82 -15.49 -10.17 18.84
N ILE A 83 -14.71 -10.02 17.76
CA ILE A 83 -14.24 -11.15 16.93
C ILE A 83 -13.43 -12.14 17.76
N ALA A 84 -12.53 -11.65 18.62
CA ALA A 84 -11.76 -12.53 19.50
C ALA A 84 -12.67 -13.28 20.50
N GLN A 85 -13.73 -12.64 21.02
CA GLN A 85 -14.69 -13.32 21.90
C GLN A 85 -15.48 -14.39 21.15
N GLU A 86 -15.99 -14.08 19.95
CA GLU A 86 -16.74 -15.02 19.12
C GLU A 86 -15.90 -16.22 18.67
N ALA A 87 -14.63 -15.99 18.35
CA ALA A 87 -13.70 -17.05 17.98
C ALA A 87 -13.33 -17.98 19.16
N GLY A 88 -13.54 -17.55 20.41
CA GLY A 88 -13.17 -18.28 21.62
C GLY A 88 -11.83 -17.86 22.25
N GLY A 89 -11.31 -16.70 21.88
CA GLY A 89 -10.07 -16.10 22.37
C GLY A 89 -9.18 -15.49 21.27
N PRO A 90 -8.11 -14.76 21.64
CA PRO A 90 -7.17 -14.18 20.67
C PRO A 90 -6.38 -15.23 19.88
N SER A 91 -6.24 -16.45 20.41
CA SER A 91 -5.41 -17.52 19.84
C SER A 91 -6.11 -18.38 18.78
N CYS A 92 -7.42 -18.23 18.61
CA CYS A 92 -8.23 -18.99 17.66
C CYS A 92 -8.73 -18.14 16.48
N ILE A 93 -8.26 -16.90 16.38
CA ILE A 93 -8.43 -16.06 15.19
C ILE A 93 -7.73 -16.75 14.01
N PRO A 94 -8.34 -16.80 12.81
CA PRO A 94 -7.71 -17.37 11.63
C PRO A 94 -6.33 -16.77 11.36
N ASP A 95 -5.33 -17.62 11.11
CA ASP A 95 -4.01 -17.15 10.72
C ASP A 95 -4.05 -16.67 9.26
N TYR A 96 -4.12 -15.36 9.10
CA TYR A 96 -4.11 -14.69 7.79
C TYR A 96 -2.74 -14.79 7.09
N LEU A 97 -1.69 -15.25 7.79
CA LEU A 97 -0.34 -15.43 7.23
C LEU A 97 -0.04 -16.87 6.82
N LYS A 98 -1.00 -17.80 6.97
CA LYS A 98 -0.83 -19.21 6.58
C LYS A 98 -0.40 -19.42 5.13
N ASP A 99 -0.85 -18.53 4.23
CA ASP A 99 -0.59 -18.60 2.79
C ASP A 99 0.71 -17.88 2.40
N LEU A 100 1.37 -17.20 3.35
CA LEU A 100 2.65 -16.51 3.17
C LEU A 100 3.73 -17.21 4.03
N PRO A 101 4.35 -18.30 3.52
CA PRO A 101 5.45 -18.93 4.22
C PRO A 101 6.61 -17.95 4.41
N PHE A 102 7.34 -18.08 5.52
CA PHE A 102 8.56 -17.32 5.72
C PHE A 102 9.53 -17.55 4.55
N PRO A 103 10.18 -16.48 4.04
CA PRO A 103 11.11 -16.61 2.93
C PRO A 103 12.30 -17.48 3.36
N GLN A 104 12.64 -18.49 2.55
CA GLN A 104 13.87 -19.26 2.72
C GLN A 104 15.06 -18.38 2.35
N LEU A 105 15.97 -18.17 3.29
CA LEU A 105 17.12 -17.29 3.15
C LEU A 105 18.38 -18.16 3.10
N PRO A 106 18.81 -18.64 1.91
CA PRO A 106 19.89 -19.62 1.81
C PRO A 106 21.20 -19.17 2.46
N LEU A 107 21.46 -17.85 2.54
CA LEU A 107 22.65 -17.31 3.19
C LEU A 107 22.57 -17.31 4.74
N LEU A 108 21.37 -17.25 5.30
CA LEU A 108 21.13 -17.18 6.76
C LEU A 108 20.79 -18.56 7.32
N ASP A 109 20.04 -19.36 6.56
CA ASP A 109 19.56 -20.67 6.96
C ASP A 109 20.64 -21.75 6.80
N ASP A 110 21.60 -21.54 5.90
CA ASP A 110 22.73 -22.45 5.71
C ASP A 110 23.80 -22.24 6.78
N MET A 111 23.97 -23.25 7.63
CA MET A 111 24.98 -23.30 8.69
C MET A 111 26.41 -23.42 8.15
N GLU A 112 26.61 -23.74 6.88
CA GLU A 112 27.95 -23.80 6.28
C GLU A 112 28.45 -22.41 5.86
N CYS A 113 27.53 -21.48 5.59
CA CYS A 113 27.85 -20.11 5.25
C CYS A 113 28.48 -19.36 6.44
N MET A 114 29.39 -18.43 6.15
CA MET A 114 29.98 -17.53 7.15
C MET A 114 28.92 -16.83 7.99
N LEU A 115 27.83 -16.35 7.35
CA LEU A 115 26.76 -15.65 8.05
C LEU A 115 25.92 -16.58 8.93
N GLY A 116 25.59 -17.79 8.45
CA GLY A 116 24.89 -18.80 9.24
C GLY A 116 25.66 -19.24 10.48
N LYS A 117 26.99 -19.43 10.36
CA LYS A 117 27.87 -19.73 11.51
C LYS A 117 27.88 -18.63 12.56
N GLU A 118 27.93 -17.37 12.13
CA GLU A 118 27.88 -16.21 13.03
C GLU A 118 26.52 -16.10 13.73
N MET A 119 25.42 -16.36 13.01
CA MET A 119 24.07 -16.39 13.58
C MET A 119 23.92 -17.53 14.60
N ALA A 120 24.46 -18.72 14.31
CA ALA A 120 24.48 -19.85 15.24
C ALA A 120 25.33 -19.55 16.49
N ARG A 121 26.51 -18.92 16.32
CA ARG A 121 27.35 -18.48 17.44
C ARG A 121 26.60 -17.50 18.33
N LYS A 122 25.94 -16.50 17.73
CA LYS A 122 25.13 -15.51 18.44
C LYS A 122 23.95 -16.16 19.18
N ALA A 123 23.27 -17.13 18.56
CA ALA A 123 22.20 -17.89 19.19
C ALA A 123 22.70 -18.69 20.41
N LYS A 124 23.94 -19.19 20.35
CA LYS A 124 24.62 -19.88 21.44
C LYS A 124 25.18 -18.92 22.52
N GLY A 125 25.25 -17.62 22.23
CA GLY A 125 25.78 -16.61 23.15
C GLY A 125 27.30 -16.63 23.28
N ASP A 126 28.02 -17.31 22.38
CA ASP A 126 29.48 -17.39 22.45
C ASP A 126 30.11 -16.02 22.07
N PRO A 127 31.10 -15.53 22.83
CA PRO A 127 31.81 -14.29 22.50
C PRO A 127 32.57 -14.42 21.17
N ILE A 128 32.81 -13.28 20.52
CA ILE A 128 33.61 -13.23 19.29
C ILE A 128 35.04 -13.69 19.61
N PRO A 129 35.61 -14.66 18.89
CA PRO A 129 37.02 -15.06 19.09
C PRO A 129 37.95 -13.85 18.90
N GLU A 130 38.82 -13.62 19.87
CA GLU A 130 39.84 -12.58 19.76
C GLU A 130 40.79 -12.92 18.60
N LEU A 131 41.14 -11.89 17.81
CA LEU A 131 42.07 -12.07 16.70
C LEU A 131 43.49 -12.24 17.25
N ASP A 132 44.06 -13.43 17.10
CA ASP A 132 45.42 -13.71 17.53
C ASP A 132 46.45 -13.07 16.58
N MET A 133 46.95 -11.90 16.98
CA MET A 133 48.02 -11.18 16.27
C MET A 133 49.43 -11.59 16.71
N SER A 134 49.57 -12.49 17.70
CA SER A 134 50.86 -12.84 18.29
C SER A 134 51.85 -13.38 17.25
N LYS A 135 51.36 -14.09 16.24
CA LYS A 135 52.16 -14.65 15.13
C LYS A 135 52.88 -13.60 14.28
N TYR A 136 52.38 -12.37 14.25
CA TYR A 136 52.90 -11.29 13.39
C TYR A 136 53.64 -10.21 14.16
N THR A 137 53.42 -10.08 15.47
CA THR A 137 53.95 -8.99 16.30
C THR A 137 54.90 -9.46 17.39
N ALA A 138 54.78 -10.72 17.84
CA ALA A 138 55.58 -11.24 18.93
C ALA A 138 56.82 -11.94 18.37
N PHE A 139 57.93 -11.21 18.28
CA PHE A 139 59.25 -11.80 18.20
C PHE A 139 59.90 -11.75 19.60
N SER A 140 60.13 -12.92 20.21
CA SER A 140 60.83 -13.00 21.49
C SER A 140 62.12 -13.80 21.36
N VAL A 141 63.24 -13.20 21.74
CA VAL A 141 64.50 -13.92 21.87
C VAL A 141 64.46 -14.77 23.15
N PRO A 142 64.74 -16.09 23.10
CA PRO A 142 64.81 -16.92 24.29
C PRO A 142 65.82 -16.34 25.30
N SER A 143 65.37 -16.02 26.52
CA SER A 143 66.19 -15.45 27.59
C SER A 143 65.99 -16.21 28.91
N GLY A 144 66.98 -16.18 29.80
CA GLY A 144 66.96 -16.90 31.08
C GLY A 144 66.98 -18.43 30.92
N ALA A 145 66.13 -19.15 31.65
CA ALA A 145 66.09 -20.62 31.62
C ALA A 145 65.77 -21.22 30.24
N LYS A 146 65.08 -20.48 29.37
CA LYS A 146 64.76 -20.88 27.98
C LYS A 146 65.93 -20.70 27.03
N ALA A 147 66.97 -19.95 27.40
CA ALA A 147 68.16 -19.79 26.57
C ALA A 147 69.05 -21.04 26.57
N SER A 148 68.88 -21.93 27.56
CA SER A 148 69.61 -23.20 27.63
C SER A 148 68.91 -24.35 26.88
N ASP A 149 67.70 -24.13 26.35
CA ASP A 149 66.92 -25.12 25.62
C ASP A 149 67.13 -24.94 24.10
N PRO A 150 67.74 -25.91 23.39
CA PRO A 150 67.97 -25.80 21.95
C PRO A 150 66.67 -25.71 21.14
N LYS A 151 65.57 -26.33 21.60
CA LYS A 151 64.29 -26.31 20.86
C LYS A 151 63.64 -24.93 20.85
N ALA A 152 63.84 -24.15 21.92
CA ALA A 152 63.36 -22.78 22.00
C ALA A 152 64.08 -21.87 20.98
N TRP A 153 65.38 -22.11 20.73
CA TRP A 153 66.15 -21.41 19.70
C TRP A 153 65.73 -21.81 18.28
N GLU A 154 65.48 -23.09 18.02
CA GLU A 154 64.96 -23.55 16.71
C GLU A 154 63.62 -22.90 16.38
N SER A 155 62.70 -22.84 17.35
CA SER A 155 61.40 -22.18 17.19
C SER A 155 61.54 -20.67 16.94
N ALA A 156 62.43 -20.00 17.68
CA ALA A 156 62.69 -18.57 17.48
C ALA A 156 63.31 -18.28 16.10
N VAL A 157 64.23 -19.12 15.61
CA VAL A 157 64.80 -19.01 14.27
C VAL A 157 63.74 -19.23 13.19
N SER A 158 62.87 -20.23 13.36
CA SER A 158 61.75 -20.45 12.44
C SER A 158 60.80 -19.24 12.41
N GLN A 159 60.50 -18.64 13.55
CA GLN A 159 59.70 -17.41 13.63
C GLN A 159 60.40 -16.23 12.95
N CYS A 160 61.71 -16.04 13.14
CA CYS A 160 62.49 -15.03 12.41
C CYS A 160 62.38 -15.20 10.89
N GLN A 161 62.55 -16.45 10.41
CA GLN A 161 62.49 -16.75 8.98
C GLN A 161 61.10 -16.43 8.40
N GLN A 162 60.03 -16.77 9.13
CA GLN A 162 58.66 -16.42 8.74
C GLN A 162 58.46 -14.90 8.69
N LEU A 163 58.89 -14.17 9.71
CA LEU A 163 58.78 -12.70 9.75
C LEU A 163 59.60 -12.04 8.62
N LEU A 164 60.79 -12.55 8.31
CA LEU A 164 61.61 -12.06 7.21
C LEU A 164 60.92 -12.28 5.86
N GLN A 165 60.30 -13.45 5.65
CA GLN A 165 59.52 -13.72 4.44
C GLN A 165 58.29 -12.82 4.32
N HIS A 166 57.58 -12.58 5.43
CA HIS A 166 56.47 -11.62 5.46
C HIS A 166 56.95 -10.20 5.12
N ALA A 167 58.08 -9.76 5.67
CA ALA A 167 58.66 -8.45 5.36
C ALA A 167 59.10 -8.32 3.89
N ALA A 168 59.73 -9.35 3.33
CA ALA A 168 60.10 -9.39 1.92
C ALA A 168 58.87 -9.31 1.00
N THR A 169 57.81 -10.07 1.33
CA THR A 169 56.54 -10.03 0.59
C THR A 169 55.86 -8.68 0.72
N ALA A 170 55.85 -8.09 1.92
CA ALA A 170 55.30 -6.75 2.15
C ALA A 170 56.05 -5.70 1.35
N HIS A 171 57.38 -5.82 1.21
CA HIS A 171 58.18 -4.92 0.39
C HIS A 171 57.76 -4.99 -1.10
N ILE A 172 57.66 -6.19 -1.66
CA ILE A 172 57.18 -6.39 -3.04
C ILE A 172 55.76 -5.83 -3.22
N ASN A 173 54.87 -6.07 -2.25
CA ASN A 173 53.51 -5.53 -2.29
C ASN A 173 53.49 -4.00 -2.25
N LEU A 174 54.38 -3.37 -1.48
CA LEU A 174 54.52 -1.92 -1.43
C LEU A 174 55.07 -1.35 -2.74
N GLU A 175 56.00 -2.03 -3.40
CA GLU A 175 56.49 -1.64 -4.73
C GLU A 175 55.37 -1.72 -5.78
N LEU A 176 54.57 -2.79 -5.75
CA LEU A 176 53.40 -2.95 -6.61
C LEU A 176 52.35 -1.86 -6.32
N MET A 177 52.12 -1.55 -5.04
CA MET A 177 51.20 -0.50 -4.63
C MET A 177 51.71 0.88 -5.10
N ASN A 178 53.00 1.19 -4.94
CA ASN A 178 53.56 2.47 -5.36
C ASN A 178 53.43 2.70 -6.87
N SER A 179 53.55 1.64 -7.67
CA SER A 179 53.41 1.72 -9.13
C SER A 179 51.96 1.80 -9.62
N HIS A 180 51.02 1.07 -8.99
CA HIS A 180 49.67 0.90 -9.53
C HIS A 180 48.53 1.46 -8.68
N ALA A 181 48.75 1.80 -7.41
CA ALA A 181 47.67 2.16 -6.49
C ALA A 181 46.95 3.43 -6.92
N ALA A 182 47.67 4.49 -7.30
CA ALA A 182 47.03 5.75 -7.70
C ALA A 182 46.06 5.57 -8.88
N ALA A 183 46.52 4.89 -9.94
CA ALA A 183 45.69 4.61 -11.12
C ALA A 183 44.51 3.68 -10.80
N SER A 184 44.75 2.63 -9.98
CA SER A 184 43.71 1.70 -9.57
C SER A 184 42.64 2.37 -8.70
N TRP A 185 43.05 3.22 -7.77
CA TRP A 185 42.14 4.00 -6.92
C TRP A 185 41.33 5.02 -7.70
N GLN A 186 41.93 5.71 -8.67
CA GLN A 186 41.20 6.62 -9.55
C GLN A 186 40.14 5.88 -10.38
N ARG A 187 40.48 4.70 -10.93
CA ARG A 187 39.51 3.85 -11.64
C ARG A 187 38.40 3.38 -10.71
N HIS A 188 38.74 2.93 -9.51
CA HIS A 188 37.77 2.51 -8.51
C HIS A 188 36.81 3.66 -8.13
N LEU A 189 37.34 4.86 -7.89
CA LEU A 189 36.53 6.04 -7.58
C LEU A 189 35.61 6.44 -8.73
N THR A 190 36.09 6.30 -9.98
CA THR A 190 35.28 6.55 -11.18
C THR A 190 34.12 5.55 -11.26
N ASN A 191 34.39 4.26 -11.07
CA ASN A 191 33.36 3.22 -11.07
C ASN A 191 32.36 3.43 -9.94
N LEU A 192 32.83 3.83 -8.75
CA LEU A 192 31.98 4.09 -7.59
C LEU A 192 31.08 5.31 -7.82
N THR A 193 31.62 6.38 -8.42
CA THR A 193 30.84 7.55 -8.82
C THR A 193 29.79 7.18 -9.86
N GLN A 194 30.14 6.40 -10.89
CA GLN A 194 29.17 5.92 -11.88
C GLN A 194 28.07 5.04 -11.26
N ALA A 195 28.42 4.14 -10.34
CA ALA A 195 27.46 3.33 -9.62
C ALA A 195 26.51 4.19 -8.77
N LYS A 196 27.05 5.20 -8.07
CA LYS A 196 26.26 6.19 -7.33
C LYS A 196 25.31 6.94 -8.25
N ASP A 197 25.79 7.44 -9.39
CA ASP A 197 24.97 8.19 -10.34
C ASP A 197 23.86 7.31 -10.94
N ARG A 198 24.16 6.04 -11.24
CA ARG A 198 23.15 5.05 -11.65
C ARG A 198 22.09 4.86 -10.57
N MET A 199 22.49 4.60 -9.32
CA MET A 199 21.55 4.37 -8.22
C MET A 199 20.69 5.60 -7.92
N THR A 200 21.28 6.79 -7.94
CA THR A 200 20.53 8.04 -7.76
C THR A 200 19.58 8.31 -8.93
N GLY A 201 19.97 7.98 -10.16
CA GLY A 201 19.11 8.04 -11.33
C GLY A 201 17.90 7.10 -11.21
N LEU A 202 18.12 5.86 -10.78
CA LEU A 202 17.04 4.89 -10.53
C LEU A 202 16.10 5.36 -9.42
N ALA A 203 16.63 5.89 -8.31
CA ALA A 203 15.82 6.43 -7.22
C ALA A 203 14.95 7.61 -7.68
N LYS A 204 15.50 8.52 -8.50
CA LYS A 204 14.76 9.64 -9.09
C LYS A 204 13.64 9.16 -10.01
N ARG A 205 13.92 8.21 -10.91
CA ARG A 205 12.90 7.61 -11.79
C ARG A 205 11.77 7.00 -10.97
N ARG A 206 12.10 6.22 -9.93
CA ARG A 206 11.08 5.61 -9.07
C ARG A 206 10.24 6.65 -8.33
N ALA A 207 10.84 7.74 -7.87
CA ALA A 207 10.12 8.85 -7.26
C ALA A 207 9.20 9.57 -8.27
N GLU A 208 9.64 9.74 -9.52
CA GLU A 208 8.83 10.32 -10.59
C GLU A 208 7.64 9.42 -10.95
N GLU A 209 7.85 8.10 -11.06
CA GLU A 209 6.80 7.10 -11.24
C GLU A 209 5.76 7.17 -10.12
N ALA A 210 6.20 7.13 -8.86
CA ALA A 210 5.32 7.24 -7.70
C ALA A 210 4.54 8.56 -7.71
N ASN A 211 5.20 9.67 -8.02
CA ASN A 211 4.55 10.98 -8.14
C ASN A 211 3.54 11.03 -9.29
N SER A 212 3.80 10.36 -10.41
CA SER A 212 2.85 10.27 -11.52
C SER A 212 1.57 9.54 -11.11
N ILE A 213 1.71 8.44 -10.36
CA ILE A 213 0.59 7.69 -9.80
C ILE A 213 -0.20 8.56 -8.82
N CYS A 214 0.48 9.25 -7.90
CA CYS A 214 -0.18 10.18 -6.96
C CYS A 214 -0.93 11.31 -7.68
N LYS A 215 -0.38 11.87 -8.76
CA LYS A 215 -1.04 12.89 -9.58
C LYS A 215 -2.31 12.36 -10.23
N ILE A 216 -2.24 11.18 -10.84
CA ILE A 216 -3.41 10.52 -11.48
C ILE A 216 -4.49 10.26 -10.43
N ARG A 217 -4.13 9.64 -9.29
CA ARG A 217 -5.07 9.36 -8.19
C ARG A 217 -5.72 10.63 -7.67
N LYS A 218 -4.95 11.70 -7.46
CA LYS A 218 -5.49 12.99 -7.01
C LYS A 218 -6.50 13.56 -8.01
N MET A 219 -6.19 13.53 -9.31
CA MET A 219 -7.11 14.00 -10.34
C MET A 219 -8.42 13.23 -10.34
N GLN A 220 -8.35 11.89 -10.32
CA GLN A 220 -9.52 11.01 -10.28
C GLN A 220 -10.38 11.26 -9.03
N GLN A 221 -9.77 11.41 -7.85
CA GLN A 221 -10.51 11.66 -6.62
C GLN A 221 -11.16 13.04 -6.60
N VAL A 222 -10.50 14.07 -7.12
CA VAL A 222 -11.07 15.43 -7.21
C VAL A 222 -12.25 15.47 -8.19
N GLU A 223 -12.15 14.75 -9.32
CA GLU A 223 -13.25 14.60 -10.27
C GLU A 223 -14.44 13.87 -9.63
N ALA A 224 -14.20 12.72 -8.99
CA ALA A 224 -15.22 11.96 -8.26
C ALA A 224 -15.89 12.83 -7.18
N ALA A 225 -15.13 13.60 -6.40
CA ALA A 225 -15.67 14.52 -5.41
C ALA A 225 -16.55 15.62 -6.02
N GLY A 226 -16.19 16.12 -7.20
CA GLY A 226 -17.03 17.06 -7.96
C GLY A 226 -18.38 16.43 -8.32
N THR A 227 -18.37 15.19 -8.82
CA THR A 227 -19.61 14.46 -9.14
C THR A 227 -20.45 14.15 -7.90
N LEU A 228 -19.82 13.76 -6.78
CA LEU A 228 -20.51 13.51 -5.51
C LEU A 228 -21.20 14.76 -4.98
N LYS A 229 -20.55 15.93 -5.05
CA LYS A 229 -21.18 17.20 -4.65
C LYS A 229 -22.36 17.57 -5.53
N GLN A 230 -22.28 17.33 -6.83
CA GLN A 230 -23.41 17.55 -7.74
C GLN A 230 -24.58 16.61 -7.42
N LEU A 231 -24.29 15.33 -7.18
CA LEU A 231 -25.31 14.35 -6.78
C LEU A 231 -25.93 14.70 -5.43
N GLU A 232 -25.14 15.13 -4.45
CA GLU A 232 -25.63 15.59 -3.15
C GLU A 232 -26.53 16.82 -3.29
N GLN A 233 -26.13 17.80 -4.10
CA GLN A 233 -26.95 18.98 -4.38
C GLN A 233 -28.27 18.61 -5.04
N THR A 234 -28.25 17.80 -6.11
CA THR A 234 -29.47 17.35 -6.79
C THR A 234 -30.38 16.53 -5.87
N ALA A 235 -29.80 15.65 -5.04
CA ALA A 235 -30.55 14.90 -4.03
C ALA A 235 -31.21 15.82 -2.99
N GLN A 236 -30.51 16.87 -2.56
CA GLN A 236 -31.08 17.86 -1.65
C GLN A 236 -32.18 18.68 -2.33
N GLU A 237 -32.00 19.07 -3.59
CA GLU A 237 -33.02 19.75 -4.39
C GLU A 237 -34.28 18.89 -4.55
N TYR A 238 -34.14 17.59 -4.83
CA TYR A 238 -35.27 16.67 -4.88
C TYR A 238 -35.99 16.57 -3.53
N LYS A 239 -35.26 16.50 -2.41
CA LYS A 239 -35.85 16.49 -1.07
C LYS A 239 -36.63 17.77 -0.79
N THR A 240 -36.06 18.94 -1.11
CA THR A 240 -36.75 20.23 -0.91
C THR A 240 -37.96 20.38 -1.83
N ASN A 241 -37.85 19.95 -3.07
CA ASN A 241 -38.96 20.00 -4.03
C ASN A 241 -40.10 19.09 -3.58
N ASN A 242 -39.80 17.85 -3.19
CA ASN A 242 -40.80 16.92 -2.67
C ASN A 242 -41.46 17.47 -1.40
N ALA A 243 -40.69 18.04 -0.47
CA ALA A 243 -41.25 18.68 0.73
C ALA A 243 -42.19 19.84 0.37
N SER A 244 -41.81 20.70 -0.57
CA SER A 244 -42.66 21.82 -1.02
C SER A 244 -43.95 21.36 -1.71
N ILE A 245 -43.90 20.26 -2.46
CA ILE A 245 -45.07 19.65 -3.10
C ILE A 245 -46.01 19.11 -2.03
N ILE A 246 -45.49 18.38 -1.03
CA ILE A 246 -46.29 17.87 0.10
C ILE A 246 -46.96 19.02 0.85
N GLU A 247 -46.22 20.11 1.13
CA GLU A 247 -46.78 21.30 1.77
C GLU A 247 -47.89 21.95 0.93
N ALA A 248 -47.71 22.07 -0.39
CA ALA A 248 -48.71 22.65 -1.29
C ALA A 248 -49.95 21.75 -1.50
N LEU A 249 -49.80 20.42 -1.41
CA LEU A 249 -50.92 19.47 -1.49
C LEU A 249 -51.87 19.56 -0.29
N GLY A 250 -51.38 19.97 0.89
CA GLY A 250 -52.19 20.16 2.10
C GLY A 250 -53.40 21.11 1.91
N PRO A 251 -53.20 22.39 1.56
CA PRO A 251 -54.30 23.32 1.34
C PRO A 251 -55.15 22.95 0.12
N LEU A 252 -54.53 22.43 -0.95
CA LEU A 252 -55.26 22.05 -2.17
C LEU A 252 -56.22 20.87 -1.90
N SER A 253 -55.78 19.85 -1.18
CA SER A 253 -56.64 18.72 -0.78
C SER A 253 -57.79 19.18 0.13
N ALA A 254 -57.53 20.11 1.05
CA ALA A 254 -58.58 20.70 1.88
C ALA A 254 -59.63 21.48 1.07
N GLU A 255 -59.20 22.27 0.07
CA GLU A 255 -60.09 22.98 -0.84
C GLU A 255 -60.93 22.03 -1.70
N VAL A 256 -60.31 20.98 -2.25
CA VAL A 256 -61.02 19.93 -3.00
C VAL A 256 -62.08 19.25 -2.13
N LEU A 257 -61.76 18.95 -0.86
CA LEU A 257 -62.69 18.32 0.07
C LEU A 257 -63.89 19.23 0.39
N ASP A 258 -63.66 20.53 0.58
CA ASP A 258 -64.73 21.53 0.77
C ASP A 258 -65.62 21.67 -0.49
N LEU A 259 -65.02 21.73 -1.68
CA LEU A 259 -65.74 21.79 -2.95
C LEU A 259 -66.58 20.52 -3.18
N LYS A 260 -66.03 19.34 -2.92
CA LYS A 260 -66.77 18.07 -2.99
C LYS A 260 -67.96 18.06 -2.03
N GLY A 261 -67.79 18.57 -0.81
CA GLY A 261 -68.89 18.74 0.16
C GLY A 261 -70.01 19.64 -0.37
N LYS A 262 -69.67 20.80 -0.95
CA LYS A 262 -70.64 21.72 -1.55
C LYS A 262 -71.38 21.10 -2.74
N CYS A 263 -70.68 20.36 -3.60
CA CYS A 263 -71.28 19.66 -4.74
C CYS A 263 -72.20 18.52 -4.32
N ARG A 264 -71.85 17.79 -3.25
CA ARG A 264 -72.69 16.73 -2.66
C ARG A 264 -74.00 17.29 -2.10
N ILE A 265 -73.94 18.41 -1.37
CA ILE A 265 -75.14 19.11 -0.86
C ILE A 265 -76.05 19.56 -2.01
N ARG A 266 -75.46 19.96 -3.15
CA ARG A 266 -76.20 20.42 -4.34
C ARG A 266 -76.65 19.30 -5.28
N GLY A 267 -76.30 18.03 -5.00
CA GLY A 267 -76.68 16.88 -5.83
C GLY A 267 -76.03 16.84 -7.22
N ILE A 268 -74.89 17.53 -7.39
CA ILE A 268 -74.16 17.64 -8.67
C ILE A 268 -72.81 16.91 -8.67
N LEU A 269 -72.50 16.20 -7.58
CA LEU A 269 -71.24 15.46 -7.47
C LEU A 269 -71.32 14.18 -8.34
N PRO A 270 -70.41 13.97 -9.30
CA PRO A 270 -70.38 12.76 -10.10
C PRO A 270 -70.02 11.52 -9.26
N GLU A 271 -70.64 10.35 -9.52
CA GLU A 271 -70.43 9.11 -8.77
C GLU A 271 -68.95 8.68 -8.69
N TYR A 272 -68.19 8.87 -9.76
CA TYR A 272 -66.75 8.52 -9.82
C TYR A 272 -65.85 9.42 -8.96
N ALA A 273 -66.37 10.54 -8.44
CA ALA A 273 -65.61 11.47 -7.60
C ALA A 273 -65.87 11.23 -6.09
N GLU A 274 -66.72 10.26 -5.74
CA GLU A 274 -66.99 9.89 -4.35
C GLU A 274 -65.92 8.96 -3.77
N GLU A 275 -65.23 8.21 -4.63
CA GLU A 275 -64.18 7.27 -4.28
C GLU A 275 -62.81 7.96 -4.28
N ASP A 276 -62.52 8.75 -3.23
CA ASP A 276 -61.13 9.04 -2.90
C ASP A 276 -60.67 7.98 -1.90
N GLU A 277 -60.16 6.85 -2.40
CA GLU A 277 -59.31 5.99 -1.59
C GLU A 277 -57.97 6.74 -1.42
N PHE A 278 -57.97 7.75 -0.54
CA PHE A 278 -56.76 8.48 -0.19
C PHE A 278 -55.87 7.52 0.59
N ASP A 279 -54.91 6.95 -0.12
CA ASP A 279 -53.99 5.93 0.39
C ASP A 279 -53.04 6.57 1.41
N LEU A 280 -53.52 6.67 2.66
CA LEU A 280 -52.82 7.27 3.80
C LEU A 280 -51.45 6.64 4.02
N ASP A 281 -51.35 5.33 3.77
CA ASP A 281 -50.11 4.57 3.90
C ASP A 281 -49.05 5.02 2.88
N ALA A 282 -49.45 5.20 1.61
CA ALA A 282 -48.56 5.74 0.57
C ALA A 282 -48.15 7.20 0.85
N TRP A 283 -49.03 7.98 1.47
CA TRP A 283 -48.75 9.36 1.84
C TRP A 283 -47.75 9.46 3.01
N HIS A 284 -47.88 8.60 4.01
CA HIS A 284 -46.94 8.52 5.14
C HIS A 284 -45.56 8.02 4.73
N GLU A 285 -45.49 7.05 3.81
CA GLU A 285 -44.26 6.55 3.20
C GLU A 285 -43.55 7.66 2.38
N ALA A 286 -44.30 8.40 1.55
CA ALA A 286 -43.76 9.52 0.77
C ALA A 286 -43.32 10.72 1.62
N ALA A 287 -43.99 10.99 2.74
CA ALA A 287 -43.63 12.05 3.68
C ALA A 287 -42.42 11.69 4.57
N GLY A 288 -41.89 10.46 4.49
CA GLY A 288 -40.80 10.00 5.34
C GLY A 288 -41.16 9.98 6.83
N THR A 289 -42.46 9.88 7.15
CA THR A 289 -43.01 9.93 8.51
C THR A 289 -43.32 8.55 9.09
N THR A 290 -42.89 7.48 8.42
CA THR A 290 -42.80 6.15 9.04
C THR A 290 -41.59 6.15 9.97
N SER A 291 -41.86 6.33 11.28
CA SER A 291 -40.90 6.03 12.34
C SER A 291 -40.54 4.55 12.38
#